data_AF-A0AA90UZ27-F1
#
_entry.id   AF-A0AA90UZ27-F1
#
_cell.length_a   1.000
_cell.length_b   1.000
_cell.length_c   1.000
_cell.angle_alpha   90.00
_cell.angle_beta   90.00
_cell.angle_gamma   90.00
#
_symmetry.space_group_name_H-M   'P 1'
#
loop_
_entity.id
_entity.type
_entity.pdbx_description
1 polymer ?
#
loop_
_entity_poly.entity_id
_entity_poly.type
_entity_poly.pdbx_seq_one_letter_code
_entity_poly.pdbx_strand_id
1 'polypeptide(L)'
;MKFKKVLLLALLCSSVLVGCEEHPSFKTSVDAVEGCKKELAELKGMDDVSVENLAKATSVWLEIQDSAYSVFSRDTTINLRSPVAMAYFVVSDSIRGELKRLAFANPRSLRDVMYLKLNTATARKKIEKSDVYKEALDFYEKLDKQDTYPNLTKTLIVYSALLHNAKPFKHESELLGFISEEDRCFRSLMKFLSQVSNEQLQQLTDATASIFDGLYSSVGRKVDDVNDRTMLYLTMRFNRRIVQNALACKQDVENGKKLSHLQRANYRWMLIQPFMAIDDYSTAALTSKQKEELLDMSNELPMLLNKLELEKQTKEEEDKFTKVLSEYFLKSYLSTSL
;
A
#
# COMPACT_ATOMS: atom_id res chain seq x y z
N MET A 1 -14.04 -58.48 -38.09
CA MET A 1 -13.55 -57.95 -39.38
C MET A 1 -13.99 -56.49 -39.49
N LYS A 2 -13.03 -55.55 -39.45
CA LYS A 2 -13.14 -54.10 -39.77
C LYS A 2 -13.95 -53.22 -38.81
N PHE A 3 -13.58 -51.98 -38.47
CA PHE A 3 -12.33 -51.23 -38.36
C PHE A 3 -12.78 -49.88 -37.72
N LYS A 4 -12.11 -49.44 -36.65
CA LYS A 4 -11.95 -48.04 -36.16
C LYS A 4 -13.14 -47.04 -36.23
N LYS A 5 -13.46 -46.45 -35.08
CA LYS A 5 -13.11 -45.04 -34.73
C LYS A 5 -13.53 -44.74 -33.28
N VAL A 6 -12.57 -44.83 -32.36
CA VAL A 6 -12.63 -44.17 -31.06
C VAL A 6 -12.44 -42.68 -31.34
N LEU A 7 -13.49 -41.88 -31.14
CA LEU A 7 -13.41 -40.42 -31.24
C LEU A 7 -12.85 -39.90 -29.91
N LEU A 8 -11.53 -39.84 -29.81
CA LEU A 8 -10.84 -39.02 -28.81
C LEU A 8 -11.14 -37.56 -29.14
N LEU A 9 -12.12 -36.96 -28.47
CA LEU A 9 -12.24 -35.52 -28.41
C LEU A 9 -11.12 -35.02 -27.50
N ALA A 10 -9.97 -34.70 -28.11
CA ALA A 10 -8.99 -33.85 -27.48
C ALA A 10 -9.65 -32.48 -27.31
N LEU A 11 -10.09 -32.19 -26.08
CA LEU A 11 -10.28 -30.82 -25.61
C LEU A 11 -8.90 -30.15 -25.65
N LEU A 12 -8.58 -29.59 -26.82
CA LEU A 12 -7.59 -28.53 -26.94
C LEU A 12 -8.15 -27.33 -26.17
N CYS A 13 -7.92 -27.33 -24.85
CA CYS A 13 -7.79 -26.10 -24.11
C CYS A 13 -6.61 -25.36 -24.76
N SER A 14 -6.90 -24.52 -25.75
CA SER A 14 -6.00 -23.48 -26.19
C SER A 14 -5.85 -22.51 -25.02
N SER A 15 -5.00 -22.88 -24.07
CA SER A 15 -4.34 -21.96 -23.17
C SER A 15 -3.57 -21.00 -24.05
N VAL A 16 -4.20 -19.88 -24.38
CA VAL A 16 -3.49 -18.76 -24.98
C VAL A 16 -2.58 -18.23 -23.87
N LEU A 17 -1.38 -18.78 -23.83
CA LEU A 17 -0.22 -18.16 -23.21
C LEU A 17 0.08 -16.91 -24.04
N VAL A 18 -0.65 -15.81 -23.81
CA VAL A 18 -0.18 -14.49 -24.25
C VAL A 18 0.87 -14.04 -23.24
N GLY A 19 2.08 -14.55 -23.43
CA GLY A 19 3.29 -13.87 -23.02
C GLY A 19 3.53 -12.69 -23.97
N CYS A 20 2.79 -11.60 -23.73
CA CYS A 20 3.03 -10.24 -24.22
C CYS A 20 2.08 -9.36 -23.38
N GLU A 21 2.61 -8.53 -22.49
CA GLU A 21 1.79 -7.55 -21.76
C GLU A 21 1.31 -6.45 -22.74
N GLU A 22 0.35 -6.76 -23.61
CA GLU A 22 -0.40 -5.75 -24.35
C GLU A 22 -1.27 -4.99 -23.35
N HIS A 23 -0.82 -3.79 -22.99
CA HIS A 23 -1.61 -2.89 -22.16
C HIS A 23 -2.86 -2.50 -22.97
N PRO A 24 -4.05 -2.43 -22.34
CA PRO A 24 -5.25 -1.96 -23.01
C PRO A 24 -4.96 -0.63 -23.71
N SER A 25 -5.28 -0.51 -25.00
CA SER A 25 -5.10 0.73 -25.74
C SER A 25 -6.32 0.95 -26.61
N PHE A 26 -7.08 1.98 -26.29
CA PHE A 26 -8.29 2.35 -27.01
C PHE A 26 -7.98 3.46 -28.02
N LYS A 27 -8.60 3.39 -29.21
CA LYS A 27 -8.47 4.45 -30.22
C LYS A 27 -9.50 5.55 -30.02
N THR A 28 -10.70 5.18 -29.58
CA THR A 28 -11.82 6.10 -29.34
C THR A 28 -12.50 5.85 -28.00
N SER A 29 -13.28 6.83 -27.56
CA SER A 29 -14.17 6.72 -26.39
C SER A 29 -15.21 5.59 -26.52
N VAL A 30 -15.66 5.29 -27.74
CA VAL A 30 -16.56 4.15 -28.01
C VAL A 30 -15.83 2.83 -27.86
N ASP A 31 -14.61 2.71 -28.40
CA ASP A 31 -13.79 1.50 -28.23
C ASP A 31 -13.50 1.22 -26.74
N ALA A 32 -13.28 2.27 -25.94
CA ALA A 32 -13.10 2.15 -24.51
C ALA A 32 -14.34 1.58 -23.80
N VAL A 33 -15.54 2.03 -24.18
CA VAL A 33 -16.79 1.49 -23.63
C VAL A 33 -16.97 0.01 -23.99
N GLU A 34 -16.67 -0.38 -25.23
CA GLU A 34 -16.73 -1.79 -25.64
C GLU A 34 -15.70 -2.66 -24.92
N GLY A 35 -14.48 -2.14 -24.70
CA GLY A 35 -13.47 -2.78 -23.85
C GLY A 35 -13.97 -3.01 -22.43
N CYS A 36 -14.59 -1.99 -21.82
CA CYS A 36 -15.20 -2.12 -20.49
C CYS A 36 -16.33 -3.16 -20.47
N LYS A 37 -17.19 -3.21 -21.51
CA LYS A 37 -18.26 -4.21 -21.58
C LYS A 37 -17.73 -5.64 -21.66
N LYS A 38 -16.63 -5.85 -22.39
CA LYS A 38 -15.96 -7.15 -22.47
C LYS A 38 -15.44 -7.57 -21.09
N GLU A 39 -14.74 -6.68 -20.40
CA GLU A 39 -14.26 -6.94 -19.03
C GLU A 39 -15.42 -7.26 -18.08
N LEU A 40 -16.51 -6.49 -18.14
CA LEU A 40 -17.70 -6.75 -17.33
C LEU A 40 -18.29 -8.14 -17.60
N ALA A 41 -18.32 -8.59 -18.86
CA ALA A 41 -18.83 -9.91 -19.22
C ALA A 41 -17.93 -11.03 -18.66
N GLU A 42 -16.60 -10.84 -18.69
CA GLU A 42 -15.65 -11.78 -18.10
C GLU A 42 -15.84 -11.88 -16.58
N LEU A 43 -15.95 -10.75 -15.87
CA LEU A 43 -16.16 -10.72 -14.42
C LEU A 43 -17.49 -11.35 -13.99
N LYS A 44 -18.57 -11.13 -14.75
CA LYS A 44 -19.87 -11.76 -14.48
C LYS A 44 -19.87 -13.28 -14.63
N GLY A 45 -18.96 -13.82 -15.44
CA GLY A 45 -18.79 -15.26 -15.62
C GLY A 45 -18.07 -15.94 -14.45
N MET A 46 -17.56 -15.17 -13.47
CA MET A 46 -16.83 -15.71 -12.33
C MET A 46 -17.74 -15.77 -11.10
N ASP A 47 -17.98 -16.97 -10.56
CA ASP A 47 -18.74 -17.13 -9.31
C ASP A 47 -17.91 -16.70 -8.09
N ASP A 48 -16.68 -17.22 -8.01
CA ASP A 48 -15.67 -16.88 -7.02
C ASP A 48 -14.26 -16.88 -7.61
N VAL A 49 -13.29 -16.35 -6.86
CA VAL A 49 -11.87 -16.29 -7.28
C VAL A 49 -10.91 -16.41 -6.09
N SER A 50 -9.70 -16.91 -6.36
CA SER A 50 -8.56 -16.78 -5.44
C SER A 50 -8.15 -15.30 -5.29
N VAL A 51 -7.32 -14.99 -4.28
CA VAL A 51 -6.85 -13.62 -4.08
C VAL A 51 -5.94 -13.14 -5.23
N GLU A 52 -5.15 -14.05 -5.81
CA GLU A 52 -4.28 -13.78 -6.96
C GLU A 52 -5.09 -13.43 -8.21
N ASN A 53 -6.16 -14.20 -8.46
CA ASN A 53 -7.06 -13.92 -9.59
C ASN A 53 -7.87 -12.63 -9.37
N LEU A 54 -8.28 -12.34 -8.12
CA LEU A 54 -8.91 -11.07 -7.78
C LEU A 54 -7.96 -9.88 -8.00
N ALA A 55 -6.70 -10.01 -7.57
CA ALA A 55 -5.69 -8.98 -7.77
C ALA A 55 -5.42 -8.76 -9.27
N LYS A 56 -5.32 -9.85 -10.04
CA LYS A 56 -5.17 -9.77 -11.50
C LYS A 56 -6.35 -9.06 -12.17
N ALA A 57 -7.57 -9.47 -11.87
CA ALA A 57 -8.79 -8.84 -12.40
C ALA A 57 -8.88 -7.36 -12.02
N THR A 58 -8.55 -7.04 -10.77
CA THR A 58 -8.51 -5.66 -10.28
C THR A 58 -7.47 -4.83 -11.05
N SER A 59 -6.26 -5.35 -11.23
CA SER A 59 -5.20 -4.67 -12.00
C SER A 59 -5.58 -4.47 -13.47
N VAL A 60 -6.20 -5.47 -14.11
CA VAL A 60 -6.71 -5.34 -15.49
C VAL A 60 -7.75 -4.23 -15.58
N TRP A 61 -8.70 -4.18 -14.65
CA TRP A 61 -9.68 -3.10 -14.59
C TRP A 61 -9.03 -1.72 -14.44
N LEU A 62 -8.04 -1.57 -13.55
CA LEU A 62 -7.34 -0.31 -13.34
C LEU A 62 -6.57 0.13 -14.60
N GLU A 63 -5.95 -0.81 -15.34
CA GLU A 63 -5.30 -0.53 -16.62
C GLU A 63 -6.32 -0.12 -17.72
N ILE A 64 -7.47 -0.79 -17.80
CA ILE A 64 -8.58 -0.42 -18.69
C ILE A 64 -9.09 0.99 -18.35
N GLN A 65 -9.28 1.28 -17.07
CA GLN A 65 -9.78 2.56 -16.59
C GLN A 65 -8.84 3.72 -16.95
N ASP A 66 -7.53 3.57 -16.72
CA ASP A 66 -6.52 4.56 -17.10
C ASP A 66 -6.51 4.81 -18.61
N SER A 67 -6.55 3.74 -19.38
CA SER A 67 -6.57 3.78 -20.85
C SER A 67 -7.84 4.45 -21.39
N ALA A 68 -8.99 4.18 -20.76
CA ALA A 68 -10.25 4.84 -21.07
C ALA A 68 -10.17 6.34 -20.77
N TYR A 69 -9.68 6.74 -19.58
CA TYR A 69 -9.50 8.16 -19.26
C TYR A 69 -8.57 8.89 -20.23
N SER A 70 -7.53 8.21 -20.73
CA SER A 70 -6.63 8.78 -21.74
C SER A 70 -7.36 9.17 -23.03
N VAL A 71 -8.27 8.33 -23.54
CA VAL A 71 -9.04 8.67 -24.75
C VAL A 71 -10.14 9.69 -24.47
N PHE A 72 -10.85 9.58 -23.34
CA PHE A 72 -11.88 10.53 -22.95
C PHE A 72 -11.32 11.95 -22.73
N SER A 73 -10.12 12.08 -22.17
CA SER A 73 -9.47 13.38 -21.96
C SER A 73 -9.01 14.05 -23.27
N ARG A 74 -8.74 13.28 -24.31
CA ARG A 74 -8.35 13.77 -25.65
C ARG A 74 -9.55 14.13 -26.53
N ASP A 75 -10.71 13.55 -26.26
CA ASP A 75 -11.93 13.77 -27.05
C ASP A 75 -12.65 15.05 -26.62
N THR A 76 -12.31 16.16 -27.29
CA THR A 76 -12.89 17.48 -27.00
C THR A 76 -14.36 17.61 -27.37
N THR A 77 -14.94 16.63 -28.07
CA THR A 77 -16.36 16.63 -28.46
C THR A 77 -17.26 16.04 -27.38
N ILE A 78 -16.69 15.34 -26.40
CA ILE A 78 -17.40 14.67 -25.33
C ILE A 78 -17.50 15.55 -24.09
N ASN A 79 -18.70 15.64 -23.54
CA ASN A 79 -18.93 16.14 -22.19
C ASN A 79 -19.53 15.04 -21.30
N LEU A 80 -19.58 15.31 -19.99
CA LEU A 80 -20.09 14.37 -18.99
C LEU A 80 -21.53 13.90 -19.24
N ARG A 81 -22.35 14.66 -19.98
CA ARG A 81 -23.74 14.28 -20.31
C ARG A 81 -23.87 13.55 -21.64
N SER A 82 -22.78 13.33 -22.37
CA SER A 82 -22.82 12.59 -23.63
C SER A 82 -23.26 11.14 -23.39
N PRO A 83 -23.98 10.50 -24.33
CA PRO A 83 -24.39 9.11 -24.20
C PRO A 83 -23.21 8.14 -23.98
N VAL A 84 -22.06 8.41 -24.61
CA VAL A 84 -20.85 7.58 -24.49
C VAL A 84 -20.24 7.70 -23.09
N ALA A 85 -20.15 8.92 -22.53
CA ALA A 85 -19.67 9.10 -21.16
C ALA A 85 -20.60 8.46 -20.13
N MET A 86 -21.92 8.60 -20.30
CA MET A 86 -22.92 7.94 -19.44
C MET A 86 -22.81 6.41 -19.52
N ALA A 87 -22.64 5.85 -20.72
CA ALA A 87 -22.43 4.42 -20.90
C ALA A 87 -21.15 3.94 -20.20
N TYR A 88 -20.05 4.71 -20.29
CA TYR A 88 -18.82 4.41 -19.55
C TYR A 88 -19.06 4.38 -18.04
N PHE A 89 -19.71 5.39 -17.46
CA PHE A 89 -19.95 5.41 -16.01
C PHE A 89 -20.79 4.22 -15.54
N VAL A 90 -21.87 3.87 -16.26
CA VAL A 90 -22.72 2.72 -15.93
C VAL A 90 -21.93 1.40 -15.97
N VAL A 91 -21.13 1.19 -17.02
CA VAL A 91 -20.33 -0.04 -17.15
C VAL A 91 -19.20 -0.07 -16.11
N SER A 92 -18.54 1.06 -15.88
CA SER A 92 -17.49 1.22 -14.87
C SER A 92 -18.00 0.92 -13.45
N ASP A 93 -19.17 1.46 -13.07
CA ASP A 93 -19.80 1.16 -11.78
C ASP A 93 -20.21 -0.31 -11.68
N SER A 94 -20.68 -0.90 -12.78
CA SER A 94 -20.99 -2.34 -12.82
C SER A 94 -19.73 -3.19 -12.60
N ILE A 95 -18.60 -2.83 -13.20
CA ILE A 95 -17.32 -3.53 -12.99
C ILE A 95 -16.85 -3.41 -11.54
N ARG A 96 -16.90 -2.20 -10.95
CA ARG A 96 -16.61 -2.02 -9.52
C ARG A 96 -17.51 -2.90 -8.64
N GLY A 97 -18.79 -3.01 -9.00
CA GLY A 97 -19.76 -3.87 -8.33
C GLY A 97 -19.38 -5.35 -8.39
N GLU A 98 -19.00 -5.86 -9.57
CA GLU A 98 -18.56 -7.24 -9.75
C GLU A 98 -17.24 -7.54 -9.02
N LEU A 99 -16.25 -6.63 -9.07
CA LEU A 99 -15.01 -6.77 -8.30
C LEU A 99 -15.28 -6.82 -6.80
N LYS A 100 -16.19 -5.98 -6.29
CA LYS A 100 -16.63 -6.02 -4.89
C LYS A 100 -17.32 -7.35 -4.58
N ARG A 101 -18.21 -7.84 -5.45
CA ARG A 101 -18.85 -9.16 -5.30
C ARG A 101 -17.81 -10.27 -5.18
N LEU A 102 -16.84 -10.31 -6.09
CA LEU A 102 -15.76 -11.31 -6.11
C LEU A 102 -14.84 -11.21 -4.88
N ALA A 103 -14.59 -10.00 -4.40
CA ALA A 103 -13.79 -9.79 -3.19
C ALA A 103 -14.44 -10.41 -1.94
N PHE A 104 -15.77 -10.32 -1.83
CA PHE A 104 -16.56 -10.86 -0.71
C PHE A 104 -17.16 -12.25 -0.95
N ALA A 105 -16.97 -12.84 -2.14
CA ALA A 105 -17.47 -14.19 -2.45
C ALA A 105 -16.85 -15.27 -1.53
N ASN A 106 -15.60 -15.06 -1.10
CA ASN A 106 -14.88 -15.92 -0.16
C ASN A 106 -14.37 -15.11 1.03
N PRO A 107 -14.29 -15.70 2.24
CA PRO A 107 -13.59 -15.08 3.37
C PRO A 107 -12.14 -14.75 2.99
N ARG A 108 -11.68 -13.54 3.32
CA ARG A 108 -10.31 -13.08 3.07
C ARG A 108 -9.57 -12.94 4.38
N SER A 109 -8.37 -13.51 4.45
CA SER A 109 -7.44 -13.28 5.56
C SER A 109 -6.83 -11.88 5.49
N LEU A 110 -6.20 -11.42 6.58
CA LEU A 110 -5.45 -10.17 6.57
C LEU A 110 -4.31 -10.19 5.54
N ARG A 111 -3.71 -11.36 5.32
CA ARG A 111 -2.70 -11.56 4.29
C ARG A 111 -3.27 -11.42 2.89
N ASP A 112 -4.47 -11.95 2.63
CA ASP A 112 -5.11 -11.79 1.33
C ASP A 112 -5.40 -10.32 1.04
N VAL A 113 -5.87 -9.56 2.04
CA VAL A 113 -6.13 -8.12 1.89
C VAL A 113 -4.84 -7.36 1.62
N MET A 114 -3.76 -7.65 2.36
CA MET A 114 -2.45 -7.04 2.12
C MET A 114 -1.91 -7.44 0.73
N TYR A 115 -2.01 -8.70 0.34
CA TYR A 115 -1.60 -9.18 -0.97
C TYR A 115 -2.34 -8.44 -2.09
N LEU A 116 -3.66 -8.31 -1.98
CA LEU A 116 -4.48 -7.58 -2.96
C LEU A 116 -3.97 -6.14 -3.10
N LYS A 117 -3.87 -5.42 -1.99
CA LYS A 117 -3.36 -4.05 -1.95
C LYS A 117 -1.98 -3.93 -2.58
N LEU A 118 -1.07 -4.83 -2.22
CA LEU A 118 0.28 -4.85 -2.78
C LEU A 118 0.30 -5.20 -4.27
N ASN A 119 -0.67 -5.91 -4.85
CA ASN A 119 -0.60 -6.35 -6.25
C ASN A 119 -1.45 -5.54 -7.22
N THR A 120 -2.11 -4.48 -6.75
CA THR A 120 -2.96 -3.60 -7.55
C THR A 120 -2.49 -2.15 -7.57
N ALA A 121 -1.30 -1.86 -7.04
CA ALA A 121 -0.81 -0.49 -6.94
C ALA A 121 -0.50 0.09 -8.33
N THR A 122 -1.29 1.07 -8.76
CA THR A 122 -1.35 1.52 -10.18
C THR A 122 -0.05 2.15 -10.65
N ALA A 123 0.59 2.96 -9.81
CA ALA A 123 1.80 3.68 -10.15
C ALA A 123 3.08 2.81 -10.14
N ARG A 124 2.99 1.53 -9.75
CA ARG A 124 4.17 0.69 -9.50
C ARG A 124 5.09 0.58 -10.70
N LYS A 125 4.57 0.11 -11.84
CA LYS A 125 5.39 -0.10 -13.05
C LYS A 125 6.08 1.20 -13.49
N LYS A 126 5.44 2.36 -13.29
CA LYS A 126 5.99 3.68 -13.61
C LYS A 126 7.11 4.07 -12.63
N ILE A 127 6.89 3.92 -11.33
CA ILE A 127 7.87 4.26 -10.29
C ILE A 127 9.10 3.36 -10.39
N GLU A 128 8.92 2.04 -10.48
CA GLU A 128 10.02 1.07 -10.52
C GLU A 128 10.93 1.24 -11.76
N LYS A 129 10.40 1.78 -12.87
CA LYS A 129 11.19 2.10 -14.07
C LYS A 129 12.00 3.40 -13.95
N SER A 130 11.61 4.32 -13.06
CA SER A 130 12.25 5.63 -12.94
C SER A 130 13.65 5.53 -12.33
N ASP A 131 14.59 6.35 -12.82
CA ASP A 131 15.95 6.40 -12.25
C ASP A 131 15.94 7.01 -10.85
N VAL A 132 15.03 7.94 -10.59
CA VAL A 132 14.83 8.55 -9.26
C VAL A 132 14.49 7.49 -8.20
N TYR A 133 13.67 6.48 -8.53
CA TYR A 133 13.38 5.39 -7.60
C TYR A 133 14.62 4.55 -7.29
N LYS A 134 15.45 4.25 -8.30
CA LYS A 134 16.70 3.50 -8.11
C LYS A 134 17.68 4.29 -7.23
N GLU A 135 17.83 5.59 -7.47
CA GLU A 135 18.64 6.48 -6.61
C GLU A 135 18.11 6.54 -5.17
N ALA A 136 16.78 6.57 -4.99
CA ALA A 136 16.17 6.58 -3.67
C ALA A 136 16.36 5.24 -2.95
N LEU A 137 16.27 4.10 -3.65
CA LEU A 137 16.61 2.79 -3.10
C LEU A 137 18.05 2.76 -2.58
N ASP A 138 19.01 3.16 -3.42
CA ASP A 138 20.43 3.22 -3.04
C ASP A 138 20.67 4.15 -1.83
N PHE A 139 19.96 5.28 -1.78
CA PHE A 139 20.01 6.21 -0.66
C PHE A 139 19.55 5.54 0.64
N TYR A 140 18.36 4.93 0.67
CA TYR A 140 17.81 4.31 1.87
C TYR A 140 18.58 3.06 2.31
N GLU A 141 19.12 2.27 1.36
CA GLU A 141 19.97 1.12 1.67
C GLU A 141 21.28 1.54 2.36
N LYS A 142 21.85 2.68 1.97
CA LYS A 142 23.04 3.23 2.66
C LYS A 142 22.73 3.63 4.10
N LEU A 143 21.51 4.08 4.40
CA LEU A 143 21.13 4.45 5.77
C LEU A 143 21.13 3.23 6.71
N ASP A 144 20.76 2.04 6.21
CA ASP A 144 20.78 0.80 6.99
C ASP A 144 22.17 0.43 7.51
N LYS A 145 23.24 0.90 6.84
CA LYS A 145 24.64 0.68 7.22
C LYS A 145 25.12 1.62 8.33
N GLN A 146 24.36 2.65 8.67
CA GLN A 146 24.72 3.57 9.75
C GLN A 146 24.35 3.01 11.11
N ASP A 147 25.26 3.16 12.08
CA ASP A 147 25.06 2.73 13.46
C ASP A 147 23.99 3.57 14.18
N THR A 148 23.14 2.90 14.95
CA THR A 148 22.20 3.54 15.87
C THR A 148 22.88 4.07 17.13
N TYR A 149 22.26 5.02 17.81
CA TYR A 149 22.73 5.49 19.11
C TYR A 149 22.64 4.40 20.20
N PRO A 150 23.56 4.40 21.17
CA PRO A 150 23.72 3.29 22.11
C PRO A 150 22.65 3.21 23.21
N ASN A 151 21.93 4.30 23.47
CA ASN A 151 20.92 4.36 24.53
C ASN A 151 19.83 5.40 24.25
N LEU A 152 18.72 5.29 24.99
CA LEU A 152 17.55 6.16 24.86
C LEU A 152 17.90 7.63 25.14
N THR A 153 18.64 7.92 26.21
CA THR A 153 18.99 9.30 26.60
C THR A 153 19.70 10.05 25.47
N LYS A 154 20.73 9.42 24.87
CA LYS A 154 21.45 10.02 23.74
C LYS A 154 20.55 10.15 22.51
N THR A 155 19.72 9.14 22.25
CA THR A 155 18.76 9.18 21.15
C THR A 155 17.82 10.38 21.26
N LEU A 156 17.20 10.59 22.43
CA LEU A 156 16.27 11.69 22.66
C LEU A 156 16.95 13.06 22.56
N ILE A 157 18.15 13.22 23.14
CA ILE A 157 18.89 14.49 23.07
C ILE A 157 19.20 14.84 21.61
N VAL A 158 19.72 13.89 20.84
CA VAL A 158 20.10 14.13 19.44
C VAL A 158 18.87 14.34 18.57
N TYR A 159 17.82 13.54 18.74
CA TYR A 159 16.61 13.65 17.93
C TYR A 159 15.90 14.99 18.20
N SER A 160 15.71 15.36 19.47
CA SER A 160 15.10 16.66 19.82
C SER A 160 15.95 17.83 19.31
N ALA A 161 17.27 17.75 19.39
CA ALA A 161 18.16 18.78 18.84
C ALA A 161 18.07 18.87 17.31
N LEU A 162 18.00 17.73 16.61
CA LEU A 162 17.82 17.70 15.16
C LEU A 162 16.51 18.38 14.75
N LEU A 163 15.40 18.04 15.43
CA LEU A 163 14.09 18.60 15.13
C LEU A 163 14.01 20.10 15.46
N HIS A 164 14.57 20.53 16.59
CA HIS A 164 14.56 21.94 16.99
C HIS A 164 15.42 22.83 16.08
N ASN A 165 16.52 22.31 15.56
CA ASN A 165 17.44 23.06 14.70
C ASN A 165 17.12 22.94 13.21
N ALA A 166 16.04 22.24 12.84
CA ALA A 166 15.63 22.06 11.46
C ALA A 166 15.26 23.42 10.83
N LYS A 167 15.89 23.73 9.69
CA LYS A 167 15.60 24.92 8.90
C LYS A 167 14.72 24.53 7.70
N PRO A 168 13.97 25.49 7.12
CA PRO A 168 13.26 25.24 5.86
C PRO A 168 14.23 24.75 4.78
N PHE A 169 13.85 23.67 4.10
CA PHE A 169 14.64 23.08 3.01
C PHE A 169 14.56 23.96 1.77
N LYS A 170 15.69 24.51 1.32
CA LYS A 170 15.81 25.28 0.08
C LYS A 170 16.34 24.42 -1.06
N HIS A 171 17.19 23.46 -0.72
CA HIS A 171 17.80 22.54 -1.66
C HIS A 171 17.53 21.10 -1.26
N GLU A 172 17.48 20.24 -2.26
CA GLU A 172 17.28 18.82 -2.10
C GLU A 172 18.33 18.15 -1.19
N SER A 173 19.60 18.55 -1.31
CA SER A 173 20.67 18.01 -0.47
C SER A 173 20.44 18.27 1.02
N GLU A 174 19.81 19.40 1.38
CA GLU A 174 19.45 19.73 2.76
C GLU A 174 18.35 18.80 3.27
N LEU A 175 17.35 18.52 2.42
CA LEU A 175 16.28 17.58 2.74
C LEU A 175 16.82 16.16 2.91
N LEU A 176 17.63 15.67 1.98
CA LEU A 176 18.22 14.33 2.05
C LEU A 176 19.17 14.19 3.24
N GLY A 177 19.95 15.24 3.55
CA GLY A 177 20.78 15.30 4.75
C GLY A 177 19.94 15.18 6.02
N PHE A 178 18.83 15.93 6.11
CA PHE A 178 17.90 15.81 7.23
C PHE A 178 17.27 14.42 7.33
N ILE A 179 16.81 13.84 6.22
CA ILE A 179 16.22 12.49 6.19
C ILE A 179 17.22 11.44 6.68
N SER A 180 18.50 11.55 6.29
CA SER A 180 19.56 10.64 6.76
C SER A 180 19.73 10.69 8.28
N GLU A 181 19.91 11.90 8.85
CA GLU A 181 20.10 12.06 10.30
C GLU A 181 18.83 11.68 11.07
N GLU A 182 17.66 11.98 10.53
CA GLU A 182 16.38 11.65 11.15
C GLU A 182 16.10 10.15 11.12
N ASP A 183 16.40 9.45 10.03
CA ASP A 183 16.29 7.99 9.94
C ASP A 183 17.15 7.30 11.00
N ARG A 184 18.38 7.78 11.20
CA ARG A 184 19.26 7.27 12.26
C ARG A 184 18.67 7.49 13.65
N CYS A 185 18.14 8.69 13.92
CA CYS A 185 17.46 8.99 15.18
C CYS A 185 16.25 8.09 15.39
N PHE A 186 15.42 7.93 14.36
CA PHE A 186 14.19 7.17 14.40
C PHE A 186 14.45 5.67 14.60
N ARG A 187 15.38 5.06 13.83
CA ARG A 187 15.82 3.67 14.06
C ARG A 187 16.39 3.45 15.46
N SER A 188 17.12 4.43 15.99
CA SER A 188 17.63 4.37 17.36
C SER A 188 16.48 4.40 18.37
N LEU A 189 15.46 5.24 18.15
CA LEU A 189 14.27 5.34 19.00
C LEU A 189 13.49 4.02 19.02
N MET A 190 13.34 3.38 17.85
CA MET A 190 12.65 2.09 17.70
C MET A 190 13.25 0.97 18.56
N LYS A 191 14.57 0.97 18.78
CA LYS A 191 15.25 0.00 19.68
C LYS A 191 14.86 0.14 21.15
N PHE A 192 14.36 1.31 21.54
CA PHE A 192 14.01 1.65 22.91
C PHE A 192 12.54 2.00 23.06
N LEU A 193 11.68 1.64 22.10
CA LEU A 193 10.30 2.12 22.00
C LEU A 193 9.49 1.91 23.29
N SER A 194 9.58 0.73 23.91
CA SER A 194 8.91 0.43 25.19
C SER A 194 9.36 1.28 26.39
N GLN A 195 10.53 1.94 26.29
CA GLN A 195 11.08 2.81 27.32
C GLN A 195 10.76 4.30 27.09
N VAL A 196 10.24 4.67 25.92
CA VAL A 196 9.86 6.05 25.60
C VAL A 196 8.54 6.38 26.29
N SER A 197 8.49 7.51 27.00
CA SER A 197 7.22 7.97 27.59
C SER A 197 6.26 8.46 26.50
N ASN A 198 4.96 8.48 26.79
CA ASN A 198 3.98 8.94 25.80
C ASN A 198 4.14 10.44 25.53
N GLU A 199 4.51 11.23 26.53
CA GLU A 199 4.80 12.67 26.37
C GLU A 199 6.00 12.89 25.45
N GLN A 200 7.06 12.10 25.61
CA GLN A 200 8.24 12.17 24.74
C GLN A 200 7.91 11.77 23.31
N LEU A 201 7.13 10.69 23.14
CA LEU A 201 6.71 10.23 21.81
C LEU A 201 5.83 11.28 21.11
N GLN A 202 4.90 11.89 21.85
CA GLN A 202 4.04 12.96 21.35
C GLN A 202 4.86 14.18 20.93
N GLN A 203 5.78 14.65 21.78
CA GLN A 203 6.66 15.78 21.48
C GLN A 203 7.47 15.56 20.20
N LEU A 204 8.07 14.38 20.03
CA LEU A 204 8.82 14.04 18.82
C LEU A 204 7.91 13.97 17.59
N THR A 205 6.69 13.44 17.75
CA THR A 205 5.70 13.35 16.66
C THR A 205 5.29 14.75 16.20
N ASP A 206 4.92 15.63 17.13
CA ASP A 206 4.49 17.00 16.84
C ASP A 206 5.61 17.83 16.23
N ALA A 207 6.81 17.75 16.81
CA ALA A 207 7.99 18.45 16.27
C ALA A 207 8.35 17.95 14.87
N THR A 208 8.24 16.64 14.61
CA THR A 208 8.44 16.11 13.27
C THR A 208 7.37 16.60 12.30
N ALA A 209 6.09 16.58 12.70
CA ALA A 209 5.00 17.04 11.85
C ALA A 209 5.18 18.52 11.46
N SER A 210 5.57 19.37 12.42
CA SER A 210 5.81 20.80 12.19
C SER A 210 6.88 21.10 11.15
N ILE A 211 7.90 20.24 11.00
CA ILE A 211 8.96 20.42 10.00
C ILE A 211 8.43 20.21 8.58
N PHE A 212 7.49 19.28 8.41
CA PHE A 212 7.00 18.86 7.11
C PHE A 212 5.67 19.52 6.69
N ASP A 213 4.97 20.18 7.61
CA ASP A 213 3.66 20.81 7.37
C ASP A 213 3.67 21.76 6.14
N GLY A 214 4.72 22.59 6.01
CA GLY A 214 4.90 23.47 4.86
C GLY A 214 5.38 22.75 3.58
N LEU A 215 6.17 21.68 3.73
CA LEU A 215 6.84 21.01 2.61
C LEU A 215 5.86 20.24 1.74
N TYR A 216 4.91 19.51 2.33
CA TYR A 216 3.90 18.81 1.54
C TYR A 216 3.01 19.78 0.76
N SER A 217 2.68 20.93 1.36
CA SER A 217 1.90 21.96 0.68
C SER A 217 2.64 22.59 -0.51
N SER A 218 3.98 22.67 -0.48
CA SER A 218 4.77 23.24 -1.57
C SER A 218 5.02 22.22 -2.68
N VAL A 219 5.31 20.98 -2.32
CA VAL A 219 5.54 19.88 -3.28
C VAL A 219 4.27 19.56 -4.07
N GLY A 220 3.08 19.63 -3.44
CA GLY A 220 1.81 19.37 -4.13
C GLY A 220 1.32 20.49 -5.05
N ARG A 221 1.98 21.66 -5.10
CA ARG A 221 1.49 22.84 -5.82
C ARG A 221 1.97 22.97 -7.27
N LYS A 222 3.07 22.32 -7.63
CA LYS A 222 3.61 22.36 -9.00
C LYS A 222 3.96 20.95 -9.45
N VAL A 223 3.51 20.58 -10.64
CA VAL A 223 3.90 19.33 -11.30
C VAL A 223 5.20 19.60 -12.04
N ASP A 224 6.31 19.22 -11.42
CA ASP A 224 7.65 19.30 -11.99
C ASP A 224 8.53 18.16 -11.44
N ASP A 225 9.62 17.86 -12.15
CA ASP A 225 10.50 16.72 -11.83
C ASP A 225 11.09 16.81 -10.41
N VAL A 226 11.31 18.04 -9.90
CA VAL A 226 11.87 18.28 -8.57
C VAL A 226 10.87 17.91 -7.48
N ASN A 227 9.60 18.29 -7.65
CA ASN A 227 8.53 17.94 -6.72
C ASN A 227 8.19 16.45 -6.78
N ASP A 228 8.15 15.84 -7.96
CA ASP A 228 7.92 14.40 -8.10
C ASP A 228 9.02 13.59 -7.39
N ARG A 229 10.28 13.99 -7.58
CA ARG A 229 11.42 13.41 -6.88
C ARG A 229 11.34 13.61 -5.37
N THR A 230 11.05 14.83 -4.91
CA THR A 230 10.88 15.14 -3.48
C THR A 230 9.76 14.31 -2.85
N MET A 231 8.61 14.22 -3.52
CA MET A 231 7.47 13.41 -3.09
C MET A 231 7.89 11.94 -2.93
N LEU A 232 8.61 11.37 -3.90
CA LEU A 232 9.05 9.98 -3.81
C LEU A 232 9.94 9.72 -2.59
N TYR A 233 10.92 10.59 -2.32
CA TYR A 233 11.77 10.44 -1.13
C TYR A 233 10.97 10.55 0.17
N LEU A 234 10.02 11.49 0.26
CA LEU A 234 9.16 11.65 1.43
C LEU A 234 8.22 10.45 1.63
N THR A 235 7.65 9.93 0.55
CA THR A 235 6.80 8.72 0.57
C THR A 235 7.60 7.51 1.01
N MET A 236 8.81 7.31 0.49
CA MET A 236 9.66 6.21 0.93
C MET A 236 10.08 6.36 2.40
N ARG A 237 10.34 7.59 2.88
CA ARG A 237 10.56 7.87 4.31
C ARG A 237 9.35 7.47 5.14
N PHE A 238 8.16 7.91 4.72
CA PHE A 238 6.91 7.59 5.39
C PHE A 238 6.71 6.08 5.49
N ASN A 239 6.79 5.36 4.37
CA ASN A 239 6.70 3.90 4.32
C ASN A 239 7.69 3.23 5.29
N ARG A 240 8.95 3.66 5.25
CA ARG A 240 10.00 3.11 6.10
C ARG A 240 9.70 3.32 7.58
N ARG A 241 9.23 4.49 8.00
CA ARG A 241 8.85 4.76 9.39
C ARG A 241 7.66 3.91 9.85
N ILE A 242 6.63 3.78 9.01
CA ILE A 242 5.44 2.99 9.31
C ILE A 242 5.78 1.51 9.50
N VAL A 243 6.60 0.94 8.61
CA VAL A 243 7.05 -0.46 8.72
C VAL A 243 7.94 -0.65 9.94
N GLN A 244 8.92 0.24 10.18
CA GLN A 244 9.81 0.18 11.34
C GLN A 244 9.06 0.29 12.67
N ASN A 245 8.06 1.17 12.77
CA ASN A 245 7.19 1.28 13.95
C ASN A 245 6.50 -0.05 14.26
N ALA A 246 5.87 -0.64 13.25
CA ALA A 246 5.12 -1.87 13.43
C ALA A 246 6.05 -3.06 13.75
N LEU A 247 7.24 -3.13 13.14
CA LEU A 247 8.24 -4.16 13.46
C LEU A 247 8.82 -4.00 14.87
N ALA A 248 9.06 -2.77 15.33
CA ALA A 248 9.51 -2.51 16.70
C ALA A 248 8.45 -2.93 17.72
N CYS A 249 7.18 -2.61 17.46
CA CYS A 249 6.05 -3.07 18.28
C CYS A 249 5.95 -4.59 18.32
N LYS A 250 6.07 -5.25 17.16
CA LYS A 250 6.10 -6.71 17.05
C LYS A 250 7.18 -7.29 17.96
N GLN A 251 8.42 -6.82 17.82
CA GLN A 251 9.55 -7.31 18.60
C GLN A 251 9.35 -7.11 20.11
N ASP A 252 8.88 -5.95 20.54
CA ASP A 252 8.65 -5.68 21.97
C ASP A 252 7.51 -6.54 22.55
N VAL A 253 6.46 -6.81 21.77
CA VAL A 253 5.36 -7.71 22.15
C VAL A 253 5.83 -9.17 22.24
N GLU A 254 6.60 -9.64 21.26
CA GLU A 254 7.15 -11.00 21.24
C GLU A 254 8.12 -11.25 22.39
N ASN A 255 8.93 -10.24 22.74
CA ASN A 255 9.85 -10.28 23.86
C ASN A 255 9.18 -10.07 25.23
N GLY A 256 7.85 -9.92 25.28
CA GLY A 256 7.10 -9.77 26.52
C GLY A 256 7.46 -8.51 27.32
N LYS A 257 7.77 -7.39 26.65
CA LYS A 257 8.06 -6.13 27.33
C LYS A 257 6.87 -5.69 28.19
N LYS A 258 7.16 -5.14 29.37
CA LYS A 258 6.12 -4.60 30.26
C LYS A 258 5.64 -3.25 29.73
N LEU A 259 4.40 -3.22 29.25
CA LEU A 259 3.76 -2.03 28.69
C LEU A 259 2.62 -1.55 29.58
N SER A 260 2.55 -0.24 29.78
CA SER A 260 1.39 0.42 30.40
C SER A 260 0.13 0.31 29.54
N HIS A 261 -1.04 0.60 30.11
CA HIS A 261 -2.31 0.60 29.37
C HIS A 261 -2.27 1.51 28.14
N LEU A 262 -1.73 2.73 28.29
CA LEU A 262 -1.62 3.69 27.19
C LEU A 262 -0.63 3.22 26.11
N GLN A 263 0.51 2.63 26.51
CA GLN A 263 1.46 2.07 25.54
C GLN A 263 0.86 0.90 24.75
N ARG A 264 0.06 0.03 25.38
CA ARG A 264 -0.64 -1.06 24.69
C ARG A 264 -1.60 -0.53 23.62
N ALA A 265 -2.38 0.51 23.94
CA ALA A 265 -3.26 1.15 22.97
C ALA A 265 -2.47 1.74 21.79
N ASN A 266 -1.36 2.44 22.07
CA ASN A 266 -0.48 2.98 21.04
C ASN A 266 0.12 1.87 20.15
N TYR A 267 0.53 0.74 20.75
CA TYR A 267 1.08 -0.40 20.01
C TYR A 267 0.03 -1.05 19.10
N ARG A 268 -1.22 -1.18 19.54
CA ARG A 268 -2.30 -1.66 18.67
C ARG A 268 -2.45 -0.80 17.43
N TRP A 269 -2.47 0.53 17.62
CA TRP A 269 -2.52 1.46 16.50
C TRP A 269 -1.31 1.32 15.58
N MET A 270 -0.09 1.32 16.13
CA MET A 270 1.14 1.20 15.34
C MET A 270 1.23 -0.12 14.55
N LEU A 271 0.67 -1.23 15.07
CA LEU A 271 0.58 -2.51 14.35
C LEU A 271 -0.48 -2.50 13.24
N ILE A 272 -1.59 -1.80 13.44
CA ILE A 272 -2.69 -1.68 12.46
C ILE A 272 -2.38 -0.65 11.37
N GLN A 273 -1.60 0.38 11.70
CA GLN A 273 -1.33 1.54 10.85
C GLN A 273 -0.86 1.18 9.42
N PRO A 274 0.04 0.20 9.18
CA PRO A 274 0.48 -0.12 7.82
C PRO A 274 -0.66 -0.57 6.89
N PHE A 275 -1.69 -1.20 7.44
CA PHE A 275 -2.85 -1.69 6.68
C PHE A 275 -3.77 -0.54 6.26
N MET A 276 -3.84 0.52 7.07
CA MET A 276 -4.76 1.65 6.89
C MET A 276 -4.12 2.87 6.22
N ALA A 277 -2.87 3.19 6.53
CA ALA A 277 -2.27 4.48 6.20
C ALA A 277 -1.47 4.49 4.89
N ILE A 278 -0.98 3.34 4.43
CA ILE A 278 -0.25 3.24 3.15
C ILE A 278 -1.27 3.31 2.01
N ASP A 279 -1.30 4.38 1.24
CA ASP A 279 -2.20 4.53 0.09
C ASP A 279 -1.65 3.88 -1.20
N ASP A 280 -2.31 4.09 -2.35
CA ASP A 280 -1.91 3.50 -3.63
C ASP A 280 -0.48 3.93 -4.05
N TYR A 281 -0.20 5.23 -4.00
CA TYR A 281 1.11 5.78 -4.36
C TYR A 281 2.21 5.30 -3.39
N SER A 282 1.93 5.30 -2.09
CA SER A 282 2.81 4.77 -1.06
C SER A 282 3.07 3.28 -1.28
N THR A 283 2.05 2.50 -1.62
CA THR A 283 2.18 1.06 -1.93
C THR A 283 3.06 0.82 -3.15
N ALA A 284 2.96 1.68 -4.16
CA ALA A 284 3.79 1.63 -5.36
C ALA A 284 5.27 1.93 -5.06
N ALA A 285 5.56 2.79 -4.08
CA ALA A 285 6.92 3.19 -3.68
C ALA A 285 7.58 2.26 -2.63
N LEU A 286 6.91 1.21 -2.15
CA LEU A 286 7.49 0.25 -1.20
C LEU A 286 8.67 -0.51 -1.81
N THR A 287 9.69 -0.78 -1.01
CA THR A 287 10.78 -1.70 -1.40
C THR A 287 10.30 -3.15 -1.36
N SER A 288 10.97 -4.06 -2.09
CA SER A 288 10.64 -5.50 -2.05
C SER A 288 10.67 -6.08 -0.64
N LYS A 289 11.67 -5.67 0.16
CA LYS A 289 11.79 -6.08 1.56
C LYS A 289 10.60 -5.60 2.40
N GLN A 290 10.17 -4.35 2.25
CA GLN A 290 9.02 -3.82 2.97
C GLN A 290 7.72 -4.54 2.59
N LYS A 291 7.55 -4.90 1.31
CA LYS A 291 6.39 -5.68 0.85
C LYS A 291 6.33 -7.05 1.55
N GLU A 292 7.47 -7.73 1.66
CA GLU A 292 7.59 -9.01 2.37
C GLU A 292 7.31 -8.84 3.87
N GLU A 293 7.91 -7.85 4.53
CA GLU A 293 7.68 -7.55 5.95
C GLU A 293 6.20 -7.28 6.26
N LEU A 294 5.49 -6.57 5.38
CA LEU A 294 4.04 -6.32 5.52
C LEU A 294 3.20 -7.60 5.34
N LEU A 295 3.57 -8.46 4.40
CA LEU A 295 2.92 -9.74 4.17
C LEU A 295 3.12 -10.70 5.35
N ASP A 296 4.30 -10.74 5.94
CA ASP A 296 4.58 -11.58 7.11
C ASP A 296 3.83 -11.07 8.33
N MET A 297 3.91 -9.75 8.56
CA MET A 297 3.18 -9.08 9.64
C MET A 297 1.68 -9.31 9.57
N SER A 298 1.10 -9.39 8.38
CA SER A 298 -0.33 -9.65 8.21
C SER A 298 -0.79 -11.02 8.74
N ASN A 299 0.10 -12.03 8.72
CA ASN A 299 -0.18 -13.34 9.32
C ASN A 299 -0.11 -13.28 10.85
N GLU A 300 0.79 -12.46 11.39
CA GLU A 300 1.10 -12.41 12.81
C GLU A 300 0.23 -11.40 13.57
N LEU A 301 -0.36 -10.43 12.87
CA LEU A 301 -1.12 -9.33 13.44
C LEU A 301 -2.20 -9.79 14.43
N PRO A 302 -3.04 -10.81 14.17
CA PRO A 302 -4.04 -11.28 15.13
C PRO A 302 -3.42 -11.70 16.47
N MET A 303 -2.33 -12.47 16.42
CA MET A 303 -1.62 -12.94 17.60
C MET A 303 -1.01 -11.75 18.37
N LEU A 304 -0.42 -10.79 17.66
CA LEU A 304 0.20 -9.61 18.27
C LEU A 304 -0.85 -8.74 18.97
N LEU A 305 -2.00 -8.51 18.35
CA LEU A 305 -3.11 -7.75 18.94
C LEU A 305 -3.66 -8.45 20.18
N ASN A 306 -3.83 -9.78 20.13
CA ASN A 306 -4.28 -10.57 21.28
C ASN A 306 -3.29 -10.49 22.47
N LYS A 307 -1.97 -10.54 22.23
CA LYS A 307 -0.96 -10.36 23.29
C LYS A 307 -1.00 -8.98 23.95
N LEU A 308 -1.56 -7.99 23.26
CA LEU A 308 -1.76 -6.64 23.79
C LEU A 308 -3.07 -6.50 24.58
N GLU A 309 -3.97 -7.48 24.54
CA GLU A 309 -5.17 -7.50 25.38
C GLU A 309 -4.83 -7.68 26.86
N LEU A 310 -5.62 -7.01 27.72
CA LEU A 310 -5.49 -7.14 29.17
C LEU A 310 -6.12 -8.44 29.68
N GLU A 311 -7.22 -8.83 29.03
CA GLU A 311 -7.99 -10.01 29.37
C GLU A 311 -7.76 -11.08 28.31
N LYS A 312 -7.58 -12.32 28.77
CA LYS A 312 -7.38 -13.46 27.89
C LYS A 312 -8.66 -13.67 27.09
N GLN A 313 -8.58 -13.46 25.78
CA GLN A 313 -9.68 -13.74 24.86
C GLN A 313 -9.86 -15.26 24.70
N THR A 314 -11.09 -15.67 24.43
CA THR A 314 -11.37 -17.01 23.95
C THR A 314 -10.98 -17.13 22.48
N LYS A 315 -10.78 -18.36 21.99
CA LYS A 315 -10.42 -18.59 20.60
C LYS A 315 -11.50 -18.08 19.62
N GLU A 316 -12.77 -18.18 20.01
CA GLU A 316 -13.90 -17.69 19.21
C GLU A 316 -13.90 -16.15 19.09
N GLU A 317 -13.58 -15.44 20.17
CA GLU A 317 -13.45 -13.97 20.16
C GLU A 317 -12.29 -13.51 19.28
N GLU A 318 -11.14 -14.19 19.37
CA GLU A 318 -9.97 -13.94 18.51
C GLU A 318 -10.29 -14.11 17.02
N ASP A 319 -10.95 -15.21 16.67
CA ASP A 319 -11.29 -15.54 15.28
C ASP A 319 -12.33 -14.55 14.74
N LYS A 320 -13.32 -14.17 15.56
CA LYS A 320 -14.32 -13.15 15.22
C LYS A 320 -13.67 -11.78 15.00
N PHE A 321 -12.79 -11.35 15.90
CA PHE A 321 -12.08 -10.08 15.78
C PHE A 321 -11.22 -10.04 14.51
N THR A 322 -10.48 -11.11 14.24
CA THR A 322 -9.64 -11.24 13.03
C THR A 322 -10.48 -11.11 11.76
N LYS A 323 -11.65 -11.78 11.71
CA LYS A 323 -12.58 -11.68 10.59
C LYS A 323 -13.12 -10.27 10.40
N VAL A 324 -13.55 -9.61 11.48
CA VAL A 324 -14.05 -8.23 11.41
C VAL A 324 -12.95 -7.29 10.90
N LEU A 325 -11.71 -7.48 11.36
CA LEU A 325 -10.58 -6.66 10.95
C LEU A 325 -10.24 -6.84 9.46
N SER A 326 -10.21 -8.08 8.96
CA SER A 326 -9.94 -8.32 7.54
C SER A 326 -11.07 -7.79 6.65
N GLU A 327 -12.33 -7.97 7.04
CA GLU A 327 -13.47 -7.38 6.33
C GLU A 327 -13.43 -5.85 6.31
N TYR A 328 -13.06 -5.22 7.44
CA TYR A 328 -12.93 -3.78 7.53
C TYR A 328 -11.82 -3.25 6.63
N PHE A 329 -10.62 -3.85 6.66
CA PHE A 329 -9.52 -3.44 5.79
C PHE A 329 -9.84 -3.68 4.31
N LEU A 330 -10.51 -4.78 3.96
CA LEU A 330 -10.94 -5.04 2.60
C LEU A 330 -11.95 -3.99 2.12
N LYS A 331 -12.98 -3.68 2.92
CA LYS A 331 -13.95 -2.64 2.60
C LYS A 331 -13.31 -1.27 2.43
N SER A 332 -12.37 -0.92 3.32
CA SER A 332 -11.63 0.34 3.26
C SER A 332 -10.85 0.45 1.96
N TYR A 333 -10.05 -0.57 1.63
CA TYR A 333 -9.27 -0.64 0.39
C TYR A 333 -10.17 -0.57 -0.86
N LEU A 334 -11.24 -1.36 -0.94
CA LEU A 334 -12.16 -1.34 -2.09
C LEU A 334 -12.96 -0.04 -2.22
N SER A 335 -12.99 0.81 -1.20
CA SER A 335 -13.68 2.10 -1.25
C SER A 335 -12.76 3.24 -1.70
N THR A 336 -11.44 3.07 -1.53
CA THR A 336 -10.44 4.08 -1.92
C THR A 336 -9.74 3.74 -3.23
N SER A 337 -9.66 2.45 -3.59
CA SER A 337 -8.93 1.97 -4.77
C SER A 337 -9.80 1.60 -5.97
N LEU A 338 -11.11 1.40 -5.78
CA LEU A 338 -12.09 1.12 -6.86
C LEU A 338 -13.15 2.21 -6.90
#